data_AF-A0A1A8WDS5-F1
#
_entry.id   AF-A0A1A8WDS5-F1
#
_cell.length_a   1.000
_cell.length_b   1.000
_cell.length_c   1.000
_cell.angle_alpha   90.00
_cell.angle_beta   90.00
_cell.angle_gamma   90.00
#
_symmetry.space_group_name_H-M   'P 1'
#
loop_
_entity.id
_entity.type
_entity.pdbx_description
1 polymer ?
#
loop_
_entity_poly.entity_id
_entity_poly.type
_entity_poly.pdbx_seq_one_letter_code
_entity_poly.pdbx_strand_id
1 'polypeptide(L)'
;MIFLDDNKCETYIQDIKEITFSKLHNIIELHKTFNKFLESETLKKDCNSAKECANKYIVYADKCYEGNEYSFCNELERFRERYNNHVRNETCEDDVPKTLPSTKRFNIIVNSSILCVTTIFTPLGLWIHPRIQILQKKWNNIHEETNELTHFSETRDIYHNDKIYQIKYHYLHN
;
A
#
# COMPACT_ATOMS: atom_id res chain seq x y z
N MET A 1 51.51 -21.16 18.77
CA MET A 1 50.35 -22.07 18.70
C MET A 1 49.30 -21.49 19.61
N ILE A 2 48.31 -20.78 19.06
CA ILE A 2 47.24 -20.15 19.82
C ILE A 2 46.08 -21.15 19.81
N PHE A 3 45.76 -21.71 20.98
CA PHE A 3 44.55 -22.48 21.16
C PHE A 3 43.37 -21.51 21.17
N LEU A 4 42.50 -21.63 20.16
CA LEU A 4 41.19 -21.01 20.22
C LEU A 4 40.32 -21.91 21.08
N ASP A 5 39.89 -21.37 22.21
CA ASP A 5 39.02 -22.01 23.18
C ASP A 5 37.65 -22.27 22.53
N ASP A 6 37.35 -23.55 22.29
CA ASP A 6 36.34 -24.04 21.35
C ASP A 6 34.91 -24.01 21.91
N ASN A 7 34.63 -23.19 22.94
CA ASN A 7 33.32 -23.23 23.58
C ASN A 7 32.72 -21.88 24.04
N LYS A 8 32.88 -20.83 23.21
CA LYS A 8 32.13 -19.56 23.40
C LYS A 8 30.89 -19.41 22.53
N CYS A 9 30.64 -20.33 21.60
CA CYS A 9 29.49 -20.26 20.70
C CYS A 9 28.25 -21.00 21.21
N GLU A 10 28.36 -21.89 22.21
CA GLU A 10 27.23 -22.73 22.65
C GLU A 10 26.14 -21.98 23.43
N THR A 11 26.42 -20.80 23.99
CA THR A 11 25.44 -20.07 24.83
C THR A 11 24.56 -19.08 24.08
N TYR A 12 24.74 -18.92 22.76
CA TYR A 12 24.01 -17.93 21.96
C TYR A 12 23.48 -18.47 20.63
N ILE A 13 23.20 -19.77 20.55
CA ILE A 13 22.46 -20.34 19.42
C ILE A 13 20.98 -20.08 19.68
N GLN A 14 20.50 -18.90 19.31
CA GLN A 14 19.08 -18.64 19.19
C GLN A 14 18.59 -19.20 17.86
N ASP A 15 17.59 -20.07 17.92
CA ASP A 15 16.93 -20.57 16.72
C ASP A 15 16.41 -19.39 15.88
N ILE A 16 16.86 -19.33 14.64
CA ILE A 16 16.33 -18.36 13.67
C ILE A 16 14.90 -18.79 13.39
N LYS A 17 13.94 -17.96 13.81
CA LYS A 17 12.52 -18.18 13.49
C LYS A 17 12.37 -18.41 11.99
N GLU A 18 11.58 -19.41 11.59
CA GLU A 18 11.35 -19.80 10.20
C GLU A 18 11.00 -18.62 9.29
N ILE A 19 10.16 -17.71 9.80
CA ILE A 19 9.77 -16.46 9.10
C ILE A 19 10.99 -15.57 8.81
N THR A 20 11.92 -15.45 9.75
CA THR A 20 13.18 -14.67 9.57
C THR A 20 14.08 -15.37 8.55
N PHE A 21 14.19 -16.69 8.62
CA PHE A 21 14.99 -17.46 7.68
C PHE A 21 14.46 -17.35 6.24
N SER A 22 13.14 -17.46 6.05
CA SER A 22 12.48 -17.31 4.75
C SER A 22 12.75 -15.93 4.12
N LYS A 23 12.70 -14.86 4.91
CA LYS A 23 13.02 -13.50 4.44
C LYS A 23 14.47 -13.35 4.04
N LEU A 24 15.38 -13.86 4.87
CA LEU A 24 16.81 -13.87 4.57
C LEU A 24 17.08 -14.63 3.26
N HIS A 25 16.45 -15.79 3.08
CA HIS A 25 16.53 -16.58 1.86
C HIS A 25 16.07 -15.77 0.64
N ASN A 26 14.94 -15.06 0.73
CA ASN A 26 14.43 -14.22 -0.37
C ASN A 26 15.42 -13.11 -0.76
N ILE A 27 16.04 -12.43 0.21
CA ILE A 27 17.07 -11.42 -0.05
C ILE A 27 18.30 -12.05 -0.73
N ILE A 28 18.77 -13.19 -0.22
CA ILE A 28 19.92 -13.90 -0.79
C ILE A 28 19.64 -14.31 -2.23
N GLU A 29 18.45 -14.83 -2.51
CA GLU A 29 18.05 -15.23 -3.86
C GLU A 29 18.04 -14.04 -4.82
N LEU A 30 17.52 -12.90 -4.37
CA LEU A 30 17.51 -11.66 -5.14
C LEU A 30 18.94 -11.21 -5.51
N HIS A 31 19.85 -11.24 -4.54
CA HIS A 31 21.27 -10.94 -4.78
C HIS A 31 21.95 -11.93 -5.72
N LYS A 32 21.62 -13.22 -5.62
CA LYS A 32 22.15 -14.24 -6.54
C LYS A 32 21.73 -13.96 -7.98
N THR A 33 20.45 -13.70 -8.22
CA THR A 33 19.96 -13.39 -9.58
C THR A 33 20.54 -12.07 -10.10
N PHE A 34 20.69 -11.06 -9.25
CA PHE A 34 21.33 -9.81 -9.64
C PHE A 34 22.81 -9.96 -9.96
N ASN A 35 23.55 -10.75 -9.18
CA ASN A 35 24.97 -11.01 -9.45
C ASN A 35 25.16 -11.72 -10.78
N LYS A 36 24.28 -12.65 -11.18
CA LYS A 36 24.33 -13.26 -12.52
C LYS A 36 24.23 -12.21 -13.64
N PHE A 37 23.36 -11.21 -13.46
CA PHE A 37 23.27 -10.07 -14.38
C PHE A 37 24.59 -9.26 -14.40
N LEU A 38 25.17 -8.97 -13.23
CA LEU A 38 26.41 -8.21 -13.13
C LEU A 38 27.61 -8.94 -13.74
N GLU A 39 27.75 -10.24 -13.45
CA GLU A 39 28.83 -11.14 -13.86
C GLU A 39 28.77 -11.53 -15.34
N SER A 40 27.73 -11.11 -16.08
CA SER A 40 27.76 -11.23 -17.53
C SER A 40 28.88 -10.34 -18.10
N GLU A 41 30.03 -10.96 -18.35
CA GLU A 41 31.23 -10.39 -19.00
C GLU A 41 31.04 -10.15 -20.50
N THR A 42 29.89 -10.53 -21.06
CA THR A 42 29.59 -10.39 -22.47
C THR A 42 29.27 -8.94 -22.83
N LEU A 43 29.68 -8.52 -24.04
CA LEU A 43 29.32 -7.23 -24.66
C LEU A 43 27.79 -6.95 -24.67
N LYS A 44 26.99 -8.00 -24.47
CA LYS A 44 25.55 -7.93 -24.25
C LYS A 44 25.27 -8.44 -22.82
N LYS A 45 24.83 -7.55 -21.93
CA LYS A 45 24.41 -7.95 -20.58
C LYS A 45 23.30 -9.00 -20.63
N ASP A 46 23.26 -9.89 -19.64
CA ASP A 46 22.20 -10.90 -19.53
C ASP A 46 20.88 -10.28 -19.05
N CYS A 47 20.14 -9.70 -19.99
CA CYS A 47 18.85 -9.07 -19.75
C CYS A 47 17.78 -10.05 -19.21
N ASN A 48 17.94 -11.35 -19.43
CA ASN A 48 17.03 -12.34 -18.86
C ASN A 48 17.21 -12.42 -17.33
N SER A 49 18.47 -12.40 -16.86
CA SER A 49 18.76 -12.32 -15.42
C SER A 49 18.23 -11.01 -14.81
N ALA A 50 18.35 -9.88 -15.51
CA ALA A 50 17.80 -8.60 -15.04
C ALA A 50 16.26 -8.64 -14.92
N LYS A 51 15.59 -9.26 -15.89
CA LYS A 51 14.14 -9.46 -15.90
C LYS A 51 13.69 -10.38 -14.77
N GLU A 52 14.35 -11.52 -14.59
CA GLU A 52 14.06 -12.45 -13.50
C GLU A 52 14.25 -11.78 -12.13
N CYS A 53 15.33 -11.02 -11.97
CA CYS A 53 15.62 -10.25 -10.77
C CYS A 53 14.50 -9.24 -10.45
N ALA A 54 14.04 -8.50 -11.47
CA ALA A 54 12.95 -7.54 -11.32
C ALA A 54 11.63 -8.23 -10.92
N ASN A 55 11.31 -9.35 -11.56
CA ASN A 55 10.08 -10.10 -11.26
C ASN A 55 10.09 -10.62 -9.82
N LYS A 56 11.20 -11.21 -9.36
CA LYS A 56 11.35 -11.65 -7.96
C LYS A 56 11.22 -10.46 -6.99
N TYR A 57 11.84 -9.33 -7.31
CA TYR A 57 11.75 -8.13 -6.49
C TYR A 57 10.30 -7.69 -6.30
N ILE A 58 9.51 -7.62 -7.37
CA ILE A 58 8.12 -7.17 -7.31
C ILE A 58 7.30 -8.07 -6.38
N VAL A 59 7.46 -9.39 -6.49
CA VAL A 59 6.78 -10.36 -5.61
C VAL A 59 7.19 -10.17 -4.14
N TYR A 60 8.45 -9.86 -3.87
CA TYR A 60 8.94 -9.67 -2.50
C TYR A 60 8.56 -8.29 -1.94
N ALA A 61 8.53 -7.27 -2.78
CA ALA A 61 8.09 -5.92 -2.43
C ALA A 61 6.59 -5.89 -2.11
N ASP A 62 5.77 -6.73 -2.73
CA ASP A 62 4.32 -6.77 -2.46
C ASP A 62 4.03 -7.12 -0.99
N LYS A 63 4.84 -8.00 -0.39
CA LYS A 63 4.76 -8.35 1.04
C LYS A 63 5.02 -7.15 1.97
N CYS A 64 5.71 -6.12 1.50
CA CYS A 64 5.92 -4.88 2.26
C CYS A 64 4.66 -4.02 2.37
N TYR A 65 3.68 -4.27 1.53
CA TYR A 65 2.41 -3.56 1.53
C TYR A 65 1.37 -4.21 2.45
N GLU A 66 1.63 -5.43 2.91
CA GLU A 66 0.74 -6.23 3.76
C GLU A 66 1.02 -6.09 5.27
N GLY A 67 2.14 -5.50 5.70
CA GLY A 67 2.42 -5.35 7.15
C GLY A 67 3.77 -4.75 7.58
N ASN A 68 4.04 -4.83 8.90
CA ASN A 68 5.11 -4.15 9.66
C ASN A 68 6.52 -4.79 9.51
N GLU A 69 6.92 -5.23 8.32
CA GLU A 69 8.22 -5.90 8.13
C GLU A 69 9.36 -4.91 7.81
N TYR A 70 9.56 -3.93 8.68
CA TYR A 70 10.40 -2.76 8.41
C TYR A 70 11.83 -3.12 7.97
N SER A 71 12.50 -4.06 8.63
CA SER A 71 13.88 -4.42 8.31
C SER A 71 14.04 -5.10 6.94
N PHE A 72 13.14 -6.02 6.59
CA PHE A 72 13.15 -6.70 5.30
C PHE A 72 12.86 -5.72 4.16
N CYS A 73 11.84 -4.89 4.34
CA CYS A 73 11.44 -3.90 3.35
C CYS A 73 12.47 -2.79 3.16
N ASN A 74 13.17 -2.39 4.22
CA ASN A 74 14.27 -1.43 4.12
C ASN A 74 15.47 -2.01 3.37
N GLU A 75 15.75 -3.31 3.51
CA GLU A 75 16.80 -3.97 2.73
C GLU A 75 16.39 -4.09 1.25
N LEU A 76 15.13 -4.41 0.96
CA LEU A 76 14.61 -4.34 -0.41
C LEU A 76 14.69 -2.92 -1.00
N GLU A 77 14.45 -1.87 -0.21
CA GLU A 77 14.60 -0.50 -0.70
C GLU A 77 16.07 -0.19 -1.06
N ARG A 78 17.03 -0.64 -0.26
CA ARG A 78 18.47 -0.50 -0.57
C ARG A 78 18.84 -1.28 -1.81
N PHE A 79 18.31 -2.48 -1.96
CA PHE A 79 18.49 -3.28 -3.16
C PHE A 79 17.95 -2.54 -4.40
N ARG A 80 16.76 -1.94 -4.29
CA ARG A 80 16.12 -1.15 -5.36
C ARG A 80 17.06 -0.09 -5.91
N GLU A 81 17.72 0.66 -5.03
CA GLU A 81 18.67 1.70 -5.42
C GLU A 81 19.85 1.11 -6.20
N ARG A 82 20.41 -0.01 -5.73
CA ARG A 82 21.51 -0.69 -6.42
C ARG A 82 21.10 -1.18 -7.82
N TYR A 83 19.96 -1.86 -7.91
CA TYR A 83 19.44 -2.36 -9.18
C TYR A 83 19.21 -1.21 -10.17
N ASN A 84 18.46 -0.19 -9.76
CA ASN A 84 18.13 0.95 -10.62
C ASN A 84 19.38 1.66 -11.12
N ASN A 85 20.40 1.81 -10.28
CA ASN A 85 21.66 2.46 -10.68
C ASN A 85 22.44 1.66 -11.73
N HIS A 86 22.39 0.32 -11.69
CA HIS A 86 23.08 -0.51 -12.67
C HIS A 86 22.27 -0.63 -13.95
N VAL A 87 20.97 -0.92 -13.88
CA VAL A 87 20.15 -1.22 -15.07
C VAL A 87 19.80 0.02 -15.89
N ARG A 88 19.77 1.22 -15.29
CA ARG A 88 19.35 2.48 -15.95
C ARG A 88 20.03 2.75 -17.30
N ASN A 89 21.32 2.45 -17.40
CA ASN A 89 22.13 2.75 -18.59
C ASN A 89 22.39 1.53 -19.47
N GLU A 90 21.83 0.37 -19.12
CA GLU A 90 22.08 -0.89 -19.81
C GLU A 90 21.14 -1.04 -21.01
N THR A 91 21.65 -1.68 -22.07
CA THR A 91 20.91 -1.91 -23.31
C THR A 91 20.17 -3.23 -23.24
N CYS A 92 19.08 -3.24 -22.47
CA CYS A 92 18.10 -4.31 -22.45
C CYS A 92 16.83 -3.95 -23.24
N GLU A 93 16.08 -4.98 -23.63
CA GLU A 93 14.75 -4.85 -24.23
C GLU A 93 13.80 -4.08 -23.28
N ASP A 94 12.75 -3.47 -23.85
CA ASP A 94 11.82 -2.62 -23.11
C ASP A 94 11.01 -3.37 -22.03
N ASP A 95 11.04 -4.70 -22.04
CA ASP A 95 10.39 -5.57 -21.07
C ASP A 95 11.18 -5.76 -19.77
N VAL A 96 12.42 -5.24 -19.70
CA VAL A 96 13.23 -5.19 -18.47
C VAL A 96 12.98 -3.86 -17.75
N PRO A 97 12.42 -3.88 -16.53
CA PRO A 97 12.19 -2.65 -15.79
C PRO A 97 13.50 -1.92 -15.49
N LYS A 98 13.64 -0.68 -15.97
CA LYS A 98 14.80 0.19 -15.63
C LYS A 98 14.72 0.76 -14.22
N THR A 99 13.53 0.72 -13.63
CA THR A 99 13.25 1.19 -12.28
C THR A 99 12.30 0.25 -11.59
N LEU A 100 12.63 -0.16 -10.38
CA LEU A 100 11.79 -0.96 -9.51
C LEU A 100 10.91 -0.07 -8.60
N PRO A 101 9.73 -0.56 -8.16
CA PRO A 101 8.82 0.17 -7.29
C PRO A 101 9.38 0.35 -5.86
N SER A 102 8.93 1.38 -5.15
CA SER A 102 9.33 1.66 -3.77
C SER A 102 8.67 0.73 -2.77
N THR A 103 9.43 0.13 -1.86
CA THR A 103 8.85 -0.57 -0.70
C THR A 103 8.42 0.42 0.39
N LYS A 104 8.99 1.63 0.39
CA LYS A 104 8.53 2.72 1.25
C LYS A 104 7.18 3.24 0.75
N ARG A 105 6.13 3.06 1.54
CA ARG A 105 4.88 3.82 1.37
C ARG A 105 5.13 5.27 1.79
N PHE A 106 4.78 6.22 0.93
CA PHE A 106 4.54 7.58 1.39
C PHE A 106 3.34 7.50 2.34
N ASN A 107 3.56 7.78 3.63
CA ASN A 107 2.44 7.96 4.55
C ASN A 107 1.66 9.19 4.08
N ILE A 108 0.62 8.98 3.27
CA ILE A 108 -0.29 10.04 2.80
C ILE A 108 -0.83 10.80 4.00
N ILE A 109 -1.05 10.13 5.14
CA ILE A 109 -1.46 10.75 6.40
C ILE A 109 -0.44 11.78 6.89
N VAL A 110 0.86 11.45 6.91
CA VAL A 110 1.91 12.36 7.39
C VAL A 110 2.10 13.53 6.44
N ASN A 111 2.15 13.27 5.13
CA ASN A 111 2.28 14.33 4.13
C ASN A 111 1.04 15.21 4.03
N SER A 112 -0.17 14.63 4.12
CA SER A 112 -1.43 15.36 4.19
C SER A 112 -1.50 16.23 5.44
N SER A 113 -1.04 15.72 6.59
CA SER A 113 -1.04 16.50 7.84
C SER A 113 -0.12 17.71 7.75
N ILE A 114 1.07 17.57 7.17
CA ILE A 114 2.02 18.67 6.96
C ILE A 114 1.47 19.71 5.97
N LEU A 115 0.81 19.26 4.89
CA LEU A 115 0.17 20.14 3.92
C LEU A 115 -1.02 20.90 4.54
N CYS A 116 -1.82 20.23 5.38
CA CYS A 116 -2.94 20.85 6.09
C CYS A 116 -2.47 21.91 7.09
N VAL A 117 -1.43 21.63 7.87
CA VAL A 117 -0.88 22.60 8.83
C VAL A 117 -0.38 23.84 8.10
N THR A 118 0.46 23.68 7.07
CA THR A 118 1.05 24.82 6.35
C THR A 118 0.02 25.67 5.60
N THR A 119 -1.04 25.07 5.05
CA THR A 119 -2.12 25.81 4.38
C THR A 119 -2.99 26.60 5.35
N ILE A 120 -3.23 26.11 6.56
CA ILE A 120 -3.99 26.82 7.62
C ILE A 120 -3.21 28.05 8.13
N PHE A 121 -1.88 27.94 8.25
CA PHE A 121 -1.01 29.02 8.77
C PHE A 121 -0.54 30.03 7.71
N THR A 122 -0.77 29.76 6.43
CA THR A 122 -0.51 30.71 5.32
C THR A 122 -1.71 31.67 5.19
N PRO A 123 -1.56 32.94 4.76
CA PRO A 123 -2.68 33.87 4.55
C PRO A 123 -3.80 33.33 3.62
N LEU A 124 -3.54 32.29 2.83
CA LEU A 124 -4.55 31.55 2.05
C LEU A 124 -5.51 30.70 2.92
N GLY A 125 -5.08 30.22 4.10
CA GLY A 125 -5.88 29.44 5.04
C GLY A 125 -7.04 30.21 5.66
N LEU A 126 -6.87 31.52 5.86
CA LEU A 126 -7.91 32.43 6.35
C LEU A 126 -9.13 32.51 5.41
N TRP A 127 -8.94 32.20 4.13
CA TRP A 127 -10.02 32.21 3.12
C TRP A 127 -10.75 30.86 3.01
N ILE A 128 -10.07 29.78 3.36
CA ILE A 128 -10.58 28.40 3.26
C ILE A 128 -11.37 28.04 4.53
N HIS A 129 -10.95 28.52 5.70
CA HIS A 129 -11.57 28.19 6.99
C HIS A 129 -13.09 28.49 7.04
N PRO A 130 -13.58 29.67 6.59
CA PRO A 130 -15.02 29.95 6.58
C PRO A 130 -15.81 29.02 5.64
N ARG A 131 -15.22 28.62 4.50
CA ARG A 131 -15.87 27.72 3.55
C ARG A 131 -16.05 26.32 4.11
N ILE A 132 -15.07 25.82 4.87
CA ILE A 132 -15.15 24.51 5.54
C ILE A 132 -16.27 24.52 6.59
N GLN A 133 -16.38 25.58 7.40
CA GLN A 133 -17.44 25.70 8.41
C GLN A 133 -18.85 25.72 7.78
N ILE A 134 -19.01 26.41 6.65
CA ILE A 134 -20.28 26.43 5.90
C ILE A 134 -20.63 25.02 5.37
N LEU A 135 -19.64 24.28 4.87
CA LEU A 135 -19.84 22.91 4.39
C LEU A 135 -20.18 21.94 5.53
N GLN A 136 -19.53 22.06 6.68
CA GLN A 136 -19.84 21.26 7.87
C GLN A 136 -21.27 21.53 8.36
N LYS A 137 -21.69 22.80 8.40
CA LYS A 137 -23.07 23.16 8.76
C LYS A 137 -24.09 22.56 7.79
N LYS A 138 -23.83 22.60 6.48
CA LYS A 138 -24.70 21.95 5.48
C LYS A 138 -24.79 20.44 5.67
N TRP A 139 -23.69 19.77 5.96
CA TRP A 139 -23.68 18.33 6.23
C TRP A 139 -24.48 17.95 7.48
N ASN A 140 -24.33 18.73 8.56
CA ASN A 140 -25.09 18.50 9.79
C ASN A 140 -26.60 18.70 9.55
N ASN A 141 -26.97 19.74 8.79
CA ASN A 141 -28.37 19.97 8.42
C ASN A 141 -28.94 18.83 7.56
N ILE A 142 -28.17 18.32 6.59
CA ILE A 142 -28.60 17.17 5.77
C ILE A 142 -28.78 15.91 6.62
N HIS A 143 -27.89 15.68 7.60
CA HIS A 143 -27.99 14.54 8.50
C HIS A 143 -29.23 14.66 9.42
N GLU A 144 -29.51 15.86 9.92
CA GLU A 144 -30.71 16.16 10.71
C GLU A 144 -32.00 15.94 9.91
N GLU A 145 -32.09 16.47 8.68
CA GLU A 145 -33.23 16.24 7.77
C GLU A 145 -33.39 14.76 7.42
N THR A 146 -32.28 14.03 7.22
CA THR A 146 -32.33 12.59 6.93
C THR A 146 -32.85 11.80 8.13
N ASN A 147 -32.43 12.17 9.35
CA ASN A 147 -32.88 11.54 10.59
C ASN A 147 -34.38 11.82 10.89
N GLU A 148 -34.89 12.99 10.51
CA GLU A 148 -36.33 13.31 10.60
C GLU A 148 -37.16 12.49 9.58
N LEU A 149 -36.66 12.33 8.35
CA LEU A 149 -37.34 11.54 7.31
C LEU A 149 -37.41 10.05 7.64
N THR A 150 -36.36 9.48 8.26
CA THR A 150 -36.38 8.08 8.72
C THR A 150 -37.41 7.85 9.82
N HIS A 151 -37.53 8.78 10.78
CA HIS A 151 -38.58 8.71 11.81
C HIS A 151 -40.00 8.78 11.20
N PHE A 152 -40.18 9.55 10.13
CA PHE A 152 -41.46 9.63 9.42
C PHE A 152 -41.78 8.35 8.62
N SER A 153 -40.78 7.64 8.09
CA SER A 153 -41.01 6.33 7.44
C SER A 153 -41.37 5.23 8.45
N GLU A 154 -40.72 5.18 9.62
CA GLU A 154 -41.02 4.18 10.65
C GLU A 154 -42.44 4.32 11.23
N THR A 155 -42.97 5.55 11.26
CA THR A 155 -44.36 5.80 11.72
C THR A 155 -45.41 5.33 10.71
N ARG A 156 -45.06 5.22 9.41
CA ARG A 156 -45.98 4.74 8.37
C ARG A 156 -46.17 3.22 8.39
N ASP A 157 -45.19 2.47 8.86
CA ASP A 157 -45.26 1.00 8.92
C ASP A 157 -46.18 0.48 10.05
N ILE A 158 -46.52 1.32 11.04
CA ILE A 158 -47.41 0.95 12.16
C ILE A 158 -48.91 1.06 11.78
N TYR A 159 -49.27 1.88 10.80
CA TYR A 159 -50.68 2.09 10.39
C TYR A 159 -51.13 1.28 9.16
N HIS A 160 -50.26 0.44 8.58
CA HIS A 160 -50.61 -0.31 7.36
C HIS A 160 -51.29 -1.67 7.60
N ASN A 161 -51.48 -2.11 8.85
CA ASN A 161 -51.93 -3.47 9.15
C ASN A 161 -53.44 -3.65 9.40
N ASP A 162 -54.32 -2.67 9.12
CA ASP A 162 -55.74 -2.83 9.49
C ASP A 162 -56.80 -2.24 8.53
N LYS A 163 -56.55 -2.17 7.22
CA LYS A 163 -57.64 -1.96 6.23
C LYS A 163 -57.57 -2.86 5.02
N ILE A 164 -58.22 -4.00 5.20
CA ILE A 164 -58.63 -4.97 4.21
C ILE A 164 -59.83 -4.44 3.38
N TYR A 165 -59.62 -4.34 2.06
CA TYR A 165 -60.54 -4.13 0.90
C TYR A 165 -61.29 -2.78 0.78
N GLN A 166 -61.45 -2.13 -0.39
CA GLN A 166 -61.88 -2.64 -1.70
C GLN A 166 -61.26 -1.83 -2.87
N ILE A 167 -60.62 -2.50 -3.83
CA ILE A 167 -60.28 -1.90 -5.13
C ILE A 167 -61.22 -2.49 -6.17
N LYS A 168 -62.10 -1.65 -6.74
CA LYS A 168 -62.84 -1.97 -7.97
C LYS A 168 -62.13 -1.28 -9.13
N TYR A 169 -61.42 -2.05 -9.94
CA TYR A 169 -60.93 -1.56 -11.22
C TYR A 169 -62.08 -1.47 -12.21
N HIS A 170 -62.25 -0.31 -12.84
CA HIS A 170 -63.04 -0.16 -14.07
C HIS A 170 -62.11 0.37 -15.17
N TYR A 171 -61.81 -0.51 -16.13
CA TYR A 171 -61.36 -0.23 -17.49
C TYR A 171 -62.19 -1.20 -18.37
N LEU A 172 -62.72 -0.91 -19.56
CA LEU A 172 -62.64 0.20 -20.51
C LEU A 172 -63.72 -0.04 -21.60
N HIS A 173 -63.99 1.02 -22.36
CA HIS A 173 -64.29 1.06 -23.81
C HIS A 173 -65.75 1.21 -24.32
N ASN A 174 -65.88 2.28 -25.13
CA ASN A 174 -66.91 2.66 -26.12
C ASN A 174 -68.29 3.12 -25.63
#